data_AF-A0A5J5VB88-F1
#
_entry.id   AF-A0A5J5VB88-F1
#
_cell.length_a   1.000
_cell.length_b   1.000
_cell.length_c   1.000
_cell.angle_alpha   90.00
_cell.angle_beta   90.00
_cell.angle_gamma   90.00
#
_symmetry.space_group_name_H-M   'P 1'
#
loop_
_entity.id
_entity.type
_entity.pdbx_description
1 polymer ?
#
loop_
_entity_poly.entity_id
_entity_poly.type
_entity_poly.pdbx_seq_one_letter_code
_entity_poly.pdbx_strand_id
1 'polypeptide(L)'
;MASPRILLCGDVLGRLNQLFKRVNSVNKSAGPFDALFCVGQFFPDEPDRLDELMDYVERRAQVPLPTYFIGDYGVGAPKVLSAVSRNSANQGFKMDGFKVCDNLFWLKGSGKFTFHGLSVAYLSGRQLSNGQQFGTYSQIDIDTLRAFAEEPGIVDFFLSNEWPSGITNRATVSDIPAGISDSSGSDSTVSQLVAEIKPRYHIAGTKGAYYAREPYFNVDAVHVTRFLGLASVGNKEKQKFLHALSPTPSSAMAAAEISAKPPNTTLSPYTLVDQVDRRKETTKRASDIELDSQYWRYDVSNKRQKHGSGDTNKVCFKFISSGTCPRGEKCNFPHDADAREQFLRGVCLDFIIKGKCEKGPACNFKHSLQDDGENHSRKRPGSSNTNANRSKECWFCLSSPNVESHLVTSIGENFYCALAKGPLVQDHVLIIPVEHMPNTLSLPADSETELGKFQNSLKLYYKNQGKEAVFFEWISIRGTHANLQAVPVPSSKAAVLKDIFTLAAEKLGFEFVTKKFSNNSEGRKWLRTQFDKNFSCFYVELPEGSILLHLIEENEKFPAQFGREVVAGLLNVADRADWRNCTIGKDEETKLAENFKKRFQVFDPSQ
;
A
#
# COMPACT_ATOMS: atom_id res chain seq x y z
N MET A 1 27.93 3.57 -15.40
CA MET A 1 27.81 4.44 -14.20
C MET A 1 28.81 3.97 -13.16
N ALA A 2 29.41 4.87 -12.38
CA ALA A 2 30.30 4.48 -11.29
C ALA A 2 29.52 3.71 -10.21
N SER A 3 30.16 2.74 -9.57
CA SER A 3 29.53 1.98 -8.47
C SER A 3 29.17 2.91 -7.31
N PRO A 4 27.95 2.82 -6.76
CA PRO A 4 27.54 3.67 -5.66
C PRO A 4 28.36 3.39 -4.40
N ARG A 5 28.61 4.44 -3.62
CA ARG A 5 29.39 4.42 -2.39
C ARG A 5 28.46 4.60 -1.21
N ILE A 6 28.33 3.53 -0.42
CA ILE A 6 27.30 3.41 0.61
C ILE A 6 27.94 3.31 1.99
N LEU A 7 27.36 4.03 2.94
CA LEU A 7 27.62 3.85 4.36
C LEU A 7 26.53 2.99 4.98
N LEU A 8 26.90 2.11 5.90
CA LEU A 8 26.03 1.22 6.64
C LEU A 8 26.23 1.46 8.13
N CYS A 9 25.16 1.66 8.88
CA CYS A 9 25.18 1.91 10.32
C CYS A 9 24.30 0.92 11.08
N GLY A 10 24.78 0.45 12.23
CA GLY A 10 24.00 -0.33 13.20
C GLY A 10 23.02 0.54 13.99
N ASP A 11 22.81 0.22 15.27
CA ASP A 11 21.86 0.94 16.12
C ASP A 11 22.31 2.38 16.40
N VAL A 12 21.45 3.34 16.06
CA VAL A 12 21.71 4.76 16.27
C VAL A 12 21.31 5.19 17.67
N LEU A 13 20.20 4.66 18.20
CA LEU A 13 19.70 4.93 19.56
C LEU A 13 19.58 6.44 19.86
N GLY A 14 19.15 7.23 18.88
CA GLY A 14 19.03 8.68 18.94
C GLY A 14 20.34 9.49 18.90
N ARG A 15 21.52 8.85 18.76
CA ARG A 15 22.84 9.51 18.78
C ARG A 15 23.26 10.11 17.42
N LEU A 16 22.39 10.93 16.83
CA LEU A 16 22.57 11.52 15.50
C LEU A 16 23.76 12.48 15.38
N ASN A 17 24.04 13.29 16.40
CA ASN A 17 25.19 14.18 16.43
C ASN A 17 26.51 13.41 16.35
N GLN A 18 26.62 12.32 17.12
CA GLN A 18 27.79 11.46 17.08
C GLN A 18 27.92 10.75 15.72
N LEU A 19 26.82 10.21 15.20
CA LEU A 19 26.75 9.56 13.90
C LEU A 19 27.16 10.52 12.78
N PHE A 20 26.49 11.65 12.64
CA PHE A 20 26.70 12.57 11.54
C PHE A 20 28.04 13.30 11.61
N LYS A 21 28.59 13.54 12.81
CA LYS A 21 29.98 13.98 12.95
C LYS A 21 30.96 12.96 12.36
N ARG A 22 30.75 11.66 12.62
CA ARG A 22 31.59 10.60 12.06
C ARG A 22 31.38 10.46 10.55
N VAL A 23 30.14 10.51 10.07
CA VAL A 23 29.79 10.47 8.64
C VAL A 23 30.48 11.61 7.90
N ASN A 24 30.40 12.84 8.39
CA ASN A 24 31.09 13.99 7.79
C ASN A 24 32.61 13.80 7.73
N SER A 25 33.22 13.26 8.79
CA SER A 25 34.65 12.95 8.81
C SER A 25 35.02 11.93 7.74
N VAL A 26 34.25 10.84 7.62
CA VAL A 26 34.50 9.77 6.64
C VAL A 26 34.24 10.26 5.22
N ASN A 27 33.20 11.06 5.01
CA ASN A 27 32.87 11.65 3.71
C ASN A 27 33.94 12.63 3.23
N LYS A 28 34.56 13.39 4.14
CA LYS A 28 35.71 14.24 3.81
C LYS A 28 36.96 13.45 3.45
N SER A 29 37.25 12.36 4.17
CA SER A 29 38.49 11.60 3.97
C SER A 29 38.41 10.61 2.81
N ALA A 30 37.24 10.04 2.59
CA ALA A 30 37.03 8.91 1.71
C ALA A 30 35.78 9.05 0.85
N GLY A 31 35.04 10.15 0.87
CA GLY A 31 33.84 10.34 0.06
C GLY A 31 34.14 10.81 -1.37
N PRO A 32 33.14 11.37 -2.08
CA PRO A 32 31.75 11.51 -1.64
C PRO A 32 31.05 10.15 -1.53
N PHE A 33 30.16 9.99 -0.55
CA PHE A 33 29.24 8.86 -0.39
C PHE A 33 27.84 9.26 -0.86
N ASP A 34 27.13 8.33 -1.48
CA ASP A 34 25.81 8.55 -2.08
C ASP A 34 24.67 8.41 -1.05
N ALA A 35 24.78 7.46 -0.11
CA ALA A 35 23.77 7.24 0.92
C ALA A 35 24.31 6.58 2.20
N LEU A 36 23.52 6.68 3.27
CA LEU A 36 23.68 5.99 4.55
C LEU A 36 22.44 5.13 4.84
N PHE A 37 22.62 3.83 5.08
CA PHE A 37 21.56 2.94 5.58
C PHE A 37 21.78 2.61 7.05
N CYS A 38 20.82 2.99 7.90
CA CYS A 38 20.77 2.67 9.32
C CYS A 38 19.87 1.45 9.53
N VAL A 39 20.48 0.30 9.79
CA VAL A 39 19.78 -0.99 9.87
C VAL A 39 19.37 -1.39 11.28
N GLY A 40 19.90 -0.72 12.31
CA GLY A 40 19.51 -0.95 13.70
C GLY A 40 18.42 0.00 14.19
N GLN A 41 18.13 -0.07 15.49
CA GLN A 41 17.20 0.83 16.15
C GLN A 41 17.60 2.30 15.95
N PHE A 42 16.70 3.10 15.37
CA PHE A 42 17.00 4.49 15.04
C PHE A 42 16.67 5.44 16.20
N PHE A 43 15.51 5.26 16.81
CA PHE A 43 15.02 6.10 17.92
C PHE A 43 15.68 5.70 19.26
N PRO A 44 15.78 6.64 20.22
CA PRO A 44 16.38 6.34 21.52
C PRO A 44 15.50 5.41 22.37
N ASP A 45 16.11 4.71 23.32
CA ASP A 45 15.37 3.93 24.35
C ASP A 45 14.82 4.80 25.47
N GLU A 46 15.42 5.98 25.67
CA GLU A 46 15.13 6.88 26.79
C GLU A 46 14.79 8.30 26.28
N PRO A 47 13.88 9.02 26.95
CA PRO A 47 13.41 10.33 26.51
C PRO A 47 14.50 11.41 26.49
N ASP A 48 15.54 11.28 27.30
CA ASP A 48 16.63 12.27 27.43
C ASP A 48 17.36 12.56 26.11
N ARG A 49 17.30 11.65 25.15
CA ARG A 49 17.94 11.79 23.83
C ARG A 49 16.96 12.15 22.72
N LEU A 50 15.69 12.36 23.05
CA LEU A 50 14.69 12.70 22.05
C LEU A 50 14.94 14.10 21.47
N ASP A 51 15.44 15.04 22.27
CA ASP A 51 15.72 16.42 21.82
C ASP A 51 16.72 16.46 20.66
N GLU A 52 17.77 15.65 20.73
CA GLU A 52 18.77 15.52 19.66
C GLU A 52 18.13 15.03 18.36
N LEU A 53 17.23 14.05 18.42
CA LEU A 53 16.48 13.59 17.26
C LEU A 53 15.56 14.69 16.71
N MET A 54 14.85 15.38 17.60
CA MET A 54 13.92 16.44 17.23
C MET A 54 14.61 17.62 16.58
N ASP A 55 15.87 17.94 16.93
CA ASP A 55 16.65 18.97 16.23
C ASP A 55 16.76 18.72 14.73
N TYR A 56 16.91 17.46 14.29
CA TYR A 56 16.96 17.12 12.86
C TYR A 56 15.56 17.09 12.24
N VAL A 57 14.56 16.55 12.95
CA VAL A 57 13.17 16.48 12.45
C VAL A 57 12.58 17.88 12.28
N GLU A 58 12.85 18.79 13.23
CA GLU A 58 12.42 20.19 13.23
C GLU A 58 13.34 21.10 12.41
N ARG A 59 14.36 20.54 11.74
CA ARG A 59 15.30 21.24 10.86
C ARG A 59 16.16 22.31 11.56
N ARG A 60 16.38 22.17 12.86
CA ARG A 60 17.41 22.92 13.61
C ARG A 60 18.83 22.43 13.28
N ALA A 61 18.96 21.17 12.86
CA ALA A 61 20.19 20.56 12.36
C ALA A 61 19.99 19.95 10.96
N GLN A 62 21.09 19.75 10.23
CA GLN A 62 21.07 19.22 8.86
C GLN A 62 21.65 17.81 8.79
N VAL A 63 20.96 16.93 8.06
CA VAL A 63 21.43 15.59 7.76
C VAL A 63 22.41 15.65 6.56
N PRO A 64 23.66 15.18 6.73
CA PRO A 64 24.76 15.50 5.82
C PRO A 64 24.67 14.84 4.44
N LEU A 65 23.96 13.71 4.33
CA LEU A 65 23.72 12.99 3.08
C LEU A 65 22.47 12.11 3.19
N PRO A 66 21.87 11.66 2.07
CA PRO A 66 20.66 10.84 2.08
C PRO A 66 20.76 9.65 3.04
N THR A 67 19.96 9.66 4.10
CA THR A 67 20.00 8.69 5.19
C THR A 67 18.66 7.96 5.26
N TYR A 68 18.72 6.63 5.16
CA TYR A 68 17.56 5.73 5.20
C TYR A 68 17.61 4.89 6.47
N PHE A 69 16.48 4.69 7.14
CA PHE A 69 16.42 3.83 8.34
C PHE A 69 15.24 2.87 8.34
N ILE A 70 15.44 1.71 8.98
CA ILE A 70 14.43 0.64 9.17
C ILE A 70 14.13 0.36 10.66
N GLY A 71 14.86 0.94 11.61
CA GLY A 71 14.59 0.79 13.05
C GLY A 71 13.53 1.76 13.57
N ASP A 72 12.27 1.46 13.28
CA ASP A 72 11.10 2.33 13.50
C ASP A 72 10.47 2.23 14.91
N TYR A 73 11.26 1.81 15.90
CA TYR A 73 10.87 1.64 17.30
C TYR A 73 11.78 2.40 18.25
N GLY A 74 11.25 2.72 19.43
CA GLY A 74 11.91 3.50 20.48
C GLY A 74 11.05 4.67 20.96
N VAL A 75 11.56 5.42 21.92
CA VAL A 75 10.89 6.61 22.48
C VAL A 75 10.75 7.68 21.40
N GLY A 76 9.53 8.21 21.28
CA GLY A 76 9.19 9.23 20.28
C GLY A 76 8.84 8.69 18.89
N ALA A 77 9.14 7.42 18.58
CA ALA A 77 8.83 6.82 17.28
C ALA A 77 7.34 6.93 16.92
N PRO A 78 6.38 6.54 17.80
CA PRO A 78 4.96 6.65 17.45
C PRO A 78 4.52 8.08 17.12
N LYS A 79 5.05 9.08 17.83
CA LYS A 79 4.72 10.50 17.60
C LYS A 79 5.27 10.99 16.26
N VAL A 80 6.55 10.77 16.01
CA VAL A 80 7.23 11.22 14.79
C VAL A 80 6.68 10.50 13.57
N LEU A 81 6.60 9.17 13.60
CA LEU A 81 6.22 8.35 12.45
C LEU A 81 4.73 8.48 12.09
N SER A 82 3.86 8.75 13.08
CA SER A 82 2.46 9.11 12.81
C SER A 82 2.35 10.44 12.06
N ALA A 83 3.16 11.44 12.43
CA ALA A 83 3.18 12.72 11.72
C ALA A 83 3.73 12.56 10.29
N VAL A 84 4.80 11.76 10.13
CA VAL A 84 5.39 11.45 8.82
C VAL A 84 4.38 10.74 7.91
N SER A 85 3.62 9.79 8.44
CA SER A 85 2.59 9.05 7.69
C SER A 85 1.41 9.94 7.24
N ARG A 86 1.14 11.04 7.96
CA ARG A 86 0.05 12.00 7.63
C ARG A 86 0.50 13.11 6.69
N ASN A 87 1.79 13.23 6.41
CA ASN A 87 2.33 14.28 5.55
C ASN A 87 1.90 14.06 4.09
N SER A 88 1.39 15.11 3.43
CA SER A 88 0.96 15.05 2.02
C SER A 88 2.09 14.66 1.07
N ALA A 89 3.34 15.01 1.37
CA ALA A 89 4.50 14.62 0.56
C ALA A 89 4.77 13.10 0.59
N ASN A 90 4.27 12.41 1.61
CA ASN A 90 4.37 10.98 1.80
C ASN A 90 3.06 10.25 1.52
N GLN A 91 2.08 10.95 0.93
CA GLN A 91 0.87 10.27 0.49
C GLN A 91 1.18 9.26 -0.60
N GLY A 92 0.41 8.18 -0.53
CA GLY A 92 0.44 7.10 -1.48
C GLY A 92 1.36 5.94 -1.11
N PHE A 93 1.35 4.93 -1.97
CA PHE A 93 2.17 3.74 -1.77
C PHE A 93 3.60 3.96 -2.27
N LYS A 94 4.57 3.87 -1.35
CA LYS A 94 6.00 4.08 -1.61
C LYS A 94 6.85 3.02 -0.92
N MET A 95 7.86 2.51 -1.61
CA MET A 95 8.86 1.57 -1.08
C MET A 95 10.28 2.16 -1.05
N ASP A 96 10.49 3.33 -1.66
CA ASP A 96 11.76 4.06 -1.68
C ASP A 96 11.96 4.97 -0.45
N GLY A 97 10.98 4.99 0.46
CA GLY A 97 11.07 5.62 1.77
C GLY A 97 10.22 6.88 1.94
N PHE A 98 9.69 7.05 3.14
CA PHE A 98 8.88 8.20 3.54
C PHE A 98 9.81 9.32 4.01
N LYS A 99 9.67 10.51 3.42
CA LYS A 99 10.52 11.65 3.79
C LYS A 99 10.13 12.15 5.18
N VAL A 100 11.07 12.07 6.13
CA VAL A 100 10.92 12.61 7.49
C VAL A 100 11.29 14.09 7.49
N CYS A 101 12.50 14.39 7.03
CA CYS A 101 12.99 15.74 6.76
C CYS A 101 13.98 15.70 5.58
N ASP A 102 14.66 16.80 5.29
CA ASP A 102 15.62 16.82 4.19
C ASP A 102 16.76 15.84 4.45
N ASN A 103 17.05 14.98 3.46
CA ASN A 103 18.00 13.87 3.52
C ASN A 103 17.72 12.79 4.57
N LEU A 104 16.52 12.72 5.17
CA LEU A 104 16.15 11.65 6.10
C LEU A 104 14.88 10.92 5.66
N PHE A 105 15.01 9.62 5.45
CA PHE A 105 13.96 8.77 4.88
C PHE A 105 13.72 7.55 5.76
N TRP A 106 12.44 7.24 5.96
CA TRP A 106 11.99 6.07 6.70
C TRP A 106 11.51 4.98 5.75
N LEU A 107 12.17 3.82 5.78
CA LEU A 107 11.76 2.65 5.03
C LEU A 107 10.73 1.86 5.86
N LYS A 108 9.44 2.11 5.61
CA LYS A 108 8.32 1.57 6.40
C LYS A 108 7.95 0.14 6.00
N GLY A 109 7.86 -0.76 7.00
CA GLY A 109 7.47 -2.17 6.84
C GLY A 109 8.46 -2.93 5.96
N SER A 110 7.96 -3.64 4.96
CA SER A 110 8.77 -4.28 3.91
C SER A 110 8.77 -3.53 2.59
N GLY A 111 9.77 -3.81 1.75
CA GLY A 111 9.82 -3.35 0.37
C GLY A 111 11.08 -3.76 -0.39
N LYS A 112 11.05 -3.57 -1.70
CA LYS A 112 12.18 -3.73 -2.63
C LYS A 112 12.20 -2.53 -3.57
N PHE A 113 13.36 -1.89 -3.72
CA PHE A 113 13.53 -0.75 -4.62
C PHE A 113 14.92 -0.75 -5.25
N THR A 114 15.10 0.07 -6.29
CA THR A 114 16.39 0.22 -6.98
C THR A 114 17.10 1.49 -6.53
N PHE A 115 18.35 1.38 -6.06
CA PHE A 115 19.18 2.50 -5.63
C PHE A 115 20.48 2.56 -6.43
N HIS A 116 20.63 3.55 -7.32
CA HIS A 116 21.82 3.68 -8.20
C HIS A 116 22.18 2.37 -8.93
N GLY A 117 21.17 1.63 -9.37
CA GLY A 117 21.29 0.33 -10.05
C GLY A 117 21.33 -0.89 -9.13
N LEU A 118 21.52 -0.72 -7.82
CA LEU A 118 21.47 -1.80 -6.83
C LEU A 118 20.03 -2.20 -6.52
N SER A 119 19.75 -3.49 -6.44
CA SER A 119 18.48 -3.99 -5.89
C SER A 119 18.56 -4.06 -4.35
N VAL A 120 17.79 -3.23 -3.65
CA VAL A 120 17.75 -3.15 -2.18
C VAL A 120 16.41 -3.64 -1.68
N ALA A 121 16.41 -4.72 -0.89
CA ALA A 121 15.26 -5.21 -0.15
C ALA A 121 15.43 -4.90 1.35
N TYR A 122 14.33 -4.68 2.05
CA TYR A 122 14.38 -4.38 3.49
C TYR A 122 13.18 -4.92 4.25
N LEU A 123 13.40 -5.15 5.55
CA LEU A 123 12.39 -5.49 6.54
C LEU A 123 12.58 -4.60 7.77
N SER A 124 11.62 -3.71 8.01
CA SER A 124 11.56 -2.77 9.14
C SER A 124 10.83 -3.39 10.31
N GLY A 125 11.37 -3.19 11.51
CA GLY A 125 10.76 -3.64 12.76
C GLY A 125 11.23 -5.02 13.21
N ARG A 126 10.55 -5.57 14.22
CA ARG A 126 10.88 -6.82 14.91
C ARG A 126 9.69 -7.77 14.95
N GLN A 127 9.93 -9.05 15.24
CA GLN A 127 8.86 -10.06 15.31
C GLN A 127 7.84 -9.82 16.45
N LEU A 128 8.20 -9.07 17.51
CA LEU A 128 7.44 -9.00 18.76
C LEU A 128 6.05 -8.35 18.60
N SER A 129 5.00 -9.17 18.59
CA SER A 129 3.60 -8.72 18.55
C SER A 129 3.12 -8.17 19.91
N ASN A 130 3.45 -6.93 20.23
CA ASN A 130 2.91 -6.23 21.42
C ASN A 130 1.74 -5.29 21.10
N GLY A 131 1.17 -5.37 19.89
CA GLY A 131 0.07 -4.50 19.45
C GLY A 131 0.49 -3.04 19.24
N GLN A 132 1.79 -2.72 19.21
CA GLN A 132 2.26 -1.39 18.80
C GLN A 132 2.07 -1.20 17.31
N GLN A 133 1.64 0.01 16.93
CA GLN A 133 1.44 0.42 15.54
C GLN A 133 2.74 0.49 14.72
N PHE A 134 3.89 0.62 15.39
CA PHE A 134 5.22 0.74 14.78
C PHE A 134 6.18 -0.21 15.47
N GLY A 135 7.28 -0.55 14.80
CA GLY A 135 8.33 -1.37 15.41
C GLY A 135 8.22 -2.86 15.17
N THR A 136 7.22 -3.29 14.40
CA THR A 136 6.94 -4.69 14.09
C THR A 136 6.61 -4.86 12.62
N TYR A 137 6.97 -6.01 12.06
CA TYR A 137 6.57 -6.40 10.71
C TYR A 137 5.39 -7.36 10.76
N SER A 138 4.53 -7.36 9.73
CA SER A 138 3.35 -8.23 9.64
C SER A 138 3.63 -9.51 8.83
N GLN A 139 2.66 -10.44 8.81
CA GLN A 139 2.72 -11.59 7.90
C GLN A 139 2.72 -11.16 6.43
N ILE A 140 2.01 -10.08 6.10
CA ILE A 140 1.93 -9.55 4.73
C ILE A 140 3.25 -8.89 4.32
N ASP A 141 4.00 -8.31 5.26
CA ASP A 141 5.38 -7.89 5.00
C ASP A 141 6.29 -9.07 4.63
N ILE A 142 6.15 -10.19 5.33
CA ILE A 142 6.89 -11.42 5.05
C ILE A 142 6.51 -11.95 3.66
N ASP A 143 5.22 -12.15 3.42
CA ASP A 143 4.71 -12.74 2.17
C ASP A 143 5.07 -11.87 0.97
N THR A 144 5.04 -10.54 1.10
CA THR A 144 5.49 -9.63 0.04
C THR A 144 6.98 -9.80 -0.27
N LEU A 145 7.83 -9.97 0.74
CA LEU A 145 9.26 -10.24 0.53
C LEU A 145 9.50 -11.60 -0.11
N ARG A 146 8.72 -12.63 0.25
CA ARG A 146 8.78 -13.94 -0.40
C ARG A 146 8.43 -13.83 -1.88
N ALA A 147 7.36 -13.11 -2.19
CA ALA A 147 6.93 -12.86 -3.55
C ALA A 147 8.01 -12.10 -4.35
N PHE A 148 8.72 -11.15 -3.74
CA PHE A 148 9.87 -10.50 -4.37
C PHE A 148 11.09 -11.41 -4.58
N ALA A 149 11.25 -12.46 -3.77
CA ALA A 149 12.33 -13.44 -3.90
C ALA A 149 12.07 -14.41 -5.06
N GLU A 150 10.81 -14.65 -5.44
CA GLU A 150 10.45 -15.45 -6.61
C GLU A 150 10.71 -14.72 -7.94
N GLU A 151 10.82 -13.39 -7.92
CA GLU A 151 11.13 -12.62 -9.11
C GLU A 151 12.55 -12.93 -9.64
N PRO A 152 12.73 -13.06 -10.97
CA PRO A 152 14.05 -13.24 -11.55
C PRO A 152 14.92 -12.00 -11.30
N GLY A 153 16.11 -12.21 -10.75
CA GLY A 153 17.08 -11.14 -10.47
C GLY A 153 17.90 -11.45 -9.24
N ILE A 154 18.94 -10.65 -9.03
CA ILE A 154 19.80 -10.75 -7.84
C ILE A 154 19.51 -9.56 -6.93
N VAL A 155 19.18 -9.86 -5.67
CA VAL A 155 19.09 -8.84 -4.63
C VAL A 155 20.50 -8.51 -4.14
N ASP A 156 20.93 -7.26 -4.32
CA ASP A 156 22.26 -6.81 -3.91
C ASP A 156 22.33 -6.64 -2.39
N PHE A 157 21.35 -5.97 -1.80
CA PHE A 157 21.25 -5.76 -0.35
C PHE A 157 19.94 -6.27 0.20
N PHE A 158 20.03 -6.98 1.33
CA PHE A 158 18.92 -7.16 2.25
C PHE A 158 19.24 -6.48 3.58
N LEU A 159 18.34 -5.62 4.04
CA LEU A 159 18.48 -4.86 5.29
C LEU A 159 17.45 -5.38 6.29
N SER A 160 17.89 -5.81 7.48
CA SER A 160 16.98 -6.23 8.55
C SER A 160 17.40 -5.63 9.89
N ASN A 161 16.43 -5.40 10.78
CA ASN A 161 16.75 -5.01 12.15
C ASN A 161 17.35 -6.16 12.93
N GLU A 162 16.69 -7.31 12.94
CA GLU A 162 17.10 -8.50 13.68
C GLU A 162 18.10 -9.32 12.87
N TRP A 163 18.98 -10.02 13.58
CA TRP A 163 19.90 -10.97 12.95
C TRP A 163 19.13 -12.23 12.54
N PRO A 164 19.56 -12.96 11.51
CA PRO A 164 18.98 -14.26 11.22
C PRO A 164 19.46 -15.27 12.29
N SER A 165 18.52 -16.00 12.88
CA SER A 165 18.82 -17.14 13.77
C SER A 165 19.74 -18.16 13.09
N GLY A 166 20.76 -18.61 13.83
CA GLY A 166 21.72 -19.60 13.33
C GLY A 166 22.77 -19.03 12.36
N ILE A 167 22.91 -17.71 12.23
CA ILE A 167 23.93 -17.10 11.35
C ILE A 167 25.35 -17.56 11.64
N THR A 168 25.65 -17.90 12.89
CA THR A 168 26.95 -18.42 13.34
C THR A 168 27.15 -19.90 13.01
N ASN A 169 26.12 -20.61 12.52
CA ASN A 169 26.25 -21.99 12.12
C ASN A 169 27.33 -22.15 11.04
N ARG A 170 28.20 -23.15 11.24
CA ARG A 170 29.31 -23.50 10.34
C ARG A 170 30.35 -22.38 10.16
N ALA A 171 30.30 -21.32 10.97
CA ALA A 171 31.34 -20.31 11.04
C ALA A 171 32.48 -20.77 11.94
N THR A 172 33.67 -20.19 11.74
CA THR A 172 34.82 -20.49 12.59
C THR A 172 34.59 -19.94 14.00
N VAL A 173 34.66 -20.82 15.02
CA VAL A 173 34.33 -20.46 16.42
C VAL A 173 35.19 -19.32 16.98
N SER A 174 36.45 -19.20 16.52
CA SER A 174 37.36 -18.12 16.94
C SER A 174 36.91 -16.72 16.51
N ASP A 175 36.07 -16.63 15.48
CA ASP A 175 35.71 -15.36 14.83
C ASP A 175 34.36 -14.84 15.32
N ILE A 176 33.67 -15.60 16.18
CA ILE A 176 32.39 -15.23 16.78
C ILE A 176 32.65 -14.38 18.04
N PRO A 177 32.21 -13.11 18.09
CA PRO A 177 32.32 -12.29 19.29
C PRO A 177 31.67 -12.93 20.53
N ALA A 178 32.34 -12.80 21.68
CA ALA A 178 31.81 -13.25 22.96
C ALA A 178 30.50 -12.53 23.29
N GLY A 179 29.46 -13.29 23.70
CA GLY A 179 28.15 -12.75 24.04
C GLY A 179 27.11 -12.77 22.93
N ILE A 180 27.46 -13.22 21.72
CA ILE A 180 26.49 -13.50 20.65
C ILE A 180 25.86 -14.88 20.93
N SER A 181 24.79 -14.92 21.73
CA SER A 181 23.88 -16.07 21.79
C SER A 181 22.69 -15.87 20.84
N ASP A 182 22.04 -16.95 20.41
CA ASP A 182 20.88 -16.90 19.50
C ASP A 182 19.59 -16.42 20.20
N SER A 183 19.59 -16.25 21.52
CA SER A 183 18.36 -16.02 22.30
C SER A 183 17.83 -14.58 22.28
N SER A 184 18.65 -13.57 21.93
CA SER A 184 18.23 -12.16 21.87
C SER A 184 18.66 -11.48 20.57
N GLY A 185 17.71 -10.78 19.94
CA GLY A 185 17.93 -10.03 18.70
C GLY A 185 18.19 -10.89 17.46
N SER A 186 17.84 -12.18 17.50
CA SER A 186 17.90 -13.08 16.35
C SER A 186 16.51 -13.64 16.07
N ASP A 187 16.15 -13.76 14.80
CA ASP A 187 14.82 -14.16 14.35
C ASP A 187 14.90 -15.25 13.26
N SER A 188 14.10 -16.30 13.45
CA SER A 188 13.98 -17.42 12.53
C SER A 188 13.27 -17.05 11.22
N THR A 189 12.39 -16.05 11.25
CA THR A 189 11.69 -15.54 10.07
C THR A 189 12.67 -14.84 9.14
N VAL A 190 13.54 -13.99 9.69
CA VAL A 190 14.66 -13.40 8.94
C VAL A 190 15.56 -14.50 8.34
N SER A 191 15.84 -15.61 9.03
CA SER A 191 16.62 -16.72 8.45
C SER A 191 15.93 -17.35 7.23
N GLN A 192 14.62 -17.57 7.29
CA GLN A 192 13.84 -18.09 6.17
C GLN A 192 13.88 -17.12 4.99
N LEU A 193 13.62 -15.83 5.24
CA LEU A 193 13.65 -14.79 4.22
C LEU A 193 15.03 -14.68 3.55
N VAL A 194 16.13 -14.77 4.31
CA VAL A 194 17.48 -14.72 3.71
C VAL A 194 17.76 -15.95 2.85
N ALA A 195 17.26 -17.14 3.25
CA ALA A 195 17.40 -18.36 2.46
C ALA A 195 16.58 -18.33 1.16
N GLU A 196 15.46 -17.61 1.15
CA GLU A 196 14.60 -17.40 -0.01
C GLU A 196 15.12 -16.28 -0.93
N ILE A 197 15.39 -15.09 -0.38
CA ILE A 197 15.89 -13.89 -1.09
C ILE A 197 17.31 -14.10 -1.64
N LYS A 198 18.15 -14.84 -0.89
CA LYS A 198 19.55 -15.13 -1.23
C LYS A 198 20.31 -13.84 -1.61
N PRO A 199 20.40 -12.82 -0.74
CA PRO A 199 21.01 -11.54 -1.09
C PRO A 199 22.54 -11.63 -1.25
N ARG A 200 23.17 -10.72 -2.00
CA ARG A 200 24.65 -10.63 -2.04
C ARG A 200 25.23 -10.10 -0.74
N TYR A 201 24.55 -9.13 -0.12
CA TYR A 201 24.90 -8.55 1.17
C TYR A 201 23.69 -8.57 2.09
N HIS A 202 23.84 -9.13 3.28
CA HIS A 202 22.83 -9.04 4.34
C HIS A 202 23.39 -8.21 5.49
N ILE A 203 22.77 -7.08 5.78
CA ILE A 203 23.21 -6.14 6.80
C ILE A 203 22.17 -6.09 7.91
N ALA A 204 22.59 -6.35 9.16
CA ALA A 204 21.69 -6.45 10.30
C ALA A 204 22.17 -5.61 11.52
N GLY A 205 21.20 -5.12 12.31
CA GLY A 205 21.42 -4.30 13.50
C GLY A 205 20.98 -5.00 14.81
N THR A 206 20.54 -4.22 15.81
CA THR A 206 19.83 -4.62 17.04
C THR A 206 20.58 -5.48 18.05
N LYS A 207 21.55 -6.29 17.63
CA LYS A 207 22.36 -7.13 18.52
C LYS A 207 23.44 -6.35 19.28
N GLY A 208 23.66 -5.08 18.92
CA GLY A 208 24.63 -4.19 19.56
C GLY A 208 26.10 -4.58 19.35
N ALA A 209 26.37 -5.58 18.52
CA ALA A 209 27.71 -6.13 18.28
C ALA A 209 28.12 -6.07 16.81
N TYR A 210 29.42 -5.93 16.56
CA TYR A 210 30.00 -6.05 15.22
C TYR A 210 30.37 -7.50 14.93
N TYR A 211 29.88 -8.04 13.81
CA TYR A 211 30.27 -9.36 13.32
C TYR A 211 30.29 -9.38 11.80
N ALA A 212 31.44 -9.70 11.23
CA ALA A 212 31.59 -9.94 9.79
C ALA A 212 31.83 -11.43 9.59
N ARG A 213 30.80 -12.13 9.12
CA ARG A 213 30.88 -13.58 8.88
C ARG A 213 31.68 -13.87 7.62
N GLU A 214 32.33 -15.03 7.54
CA GLU A 214 32.82 -15.53 6.25
C GLU A 214 31.67 -15.59 5.22
N PRO A 215 31.94 -15.36 3.92
CA PRO A 215 30.94 -15.53 2.88
C PRO A 215 30.34 -16.94 2.91
N TYR A 216 29.06 -17.07 2.56
CA TYR A 216 28.43 -18.37 2.39
C TYR A 216 27.69 -18.49 1.08
N PHE A 217 27.53 -19.73 0.64
CA PHE A 217 26.80 -20.08 -0.57
C PHE A 217 25.40 -20.59 -0.22
N ASN A 218 24.37 -20.00 -0.83
CA ASN A 218 22.99 -20.48 -0.73
C ASN A 218 22.69 -21.50 -1.82
N VAL A 219 21.81 -22.45 -1.52
CA VAL A 219 21.37 -23.47 -2.49
C VAL A 219 20.73 -22.76 -3.68
N ASP A 220 21.12 -23.17 -4.89
CA ASP A 220 20.68 -22.62 -6.19
C ASP A 220 21.01 -21.12 -6.44
N ALA A 221 21.80 -20.48 -5.57
CA ALA A 221 22.28 -19.13 -5.85
C ALA A 221 23.51 -19.18 -6.78
N VAL A 222 23.63 -18.23 -7.69
CA VAL A 222 24.84 -18.09 -8.52
C VAL A 222 25.96 -17.35 -7.78
N HIS A 223 25.65 -16.63 -6.70
CA HIS A 223 26.57 -15.78 -5.94
C HIS A 223 26.67 -16.20 -4.47
N VAL A 224 27.63 -15.61 -3.76
CA VAL A 224 27.78 -15.75 -2.30
C VAL A 224 27.09 -14.61 -1.56
N THR A 225 26.60 -14.90 -0.36
CA THR A 225 26.08 -13.91 0.59
C THR A 225 27.16 -13.52 1.59
N ARG A 226 27.28 -12.21 1.84
CA ARG A 226 28.17 -11.63 2.86
C ARG A 226 27.32 -11.01 3.96
N PHE A 227 27.40 -11.57 5.17
CA PHE A 227 26.68 -11.07 6.33
C PHE A 227 27.51 -10.05 7.11
N LEU A 228 26.87 -8.96 7.53
CA LEU A 228 27.45 -7.94 8.39
C LEU A 228 26.48 -7.51 9.49
N GLY A 229 26.80 -7.89 10.72
CA GLY A 229 26.22 -7.31 11.92
C GLY A 229 26.98 -6.06 12.34
N LEU A 230 26.27 -4.96 12.64
CA LEU A 230 26.87 -3.70 13.03
C LEU A 230 26.56 -3.34 14.50
N ALA A 231 27.57 -2.84 15.21
CA ALA A 231 27.43 -2.42 16.61
C ALA A 231 26.66 -1.09 16.74
N SER A 232 26.28 -0.75 17.96
CA SER A 232 25.59 0.52 18.25
C SER A 232 26.53 1.73 18.22
N VAL A 233 26.01 2.91 17.86
CA VAL A 233 26.73 4.18 17.89
C VAL A 233 27.15 4.49 19.33
N GLY A 234 28.44 4.79 19.51
CA GLY A 234 29.00 5.10 20.83
C GLY A 234 28.99 3.93 21.81
N ASN A 235 29.08 2.70 21.30
CA ASN A 235 29.30 1.50 22.10
C ASN A 235 30.62 1.58 22.90
N LYS A 236 30.65 0.97 24.09
CA LYS A 236 31.78 1.05 25.03
C LYS A 236 33.03 0.33 24.54
N GLU A 237 32.83 -0.73 23.76
CA GLU A 237 33.89 -1.60 23.24
C GLU A 237 34.58 -1.05 21.98
N LYS A 238 34.15 0.13 21.50
CA LYS A 238 34.64 0.77 20.26
C LYS A 238 34.57 -0.15 19.02
N GLN A 239 33.62 -1.08 19.02
CA GLN A 239 33.32 -1.94 17.89
C GLN A 239 32.81 -1.11 16.70
N LYS A 240 32.97 -1.65 15.49
CA LYS A 240 32.58 -0.98 14.25
C LYS A 240 31.05 -0.85 14.16
N PHE A 241 30.55 0.37 14.34
CA PHE A 241 29.14 0.72 14.13
C PHE A 241 28.86 1.26 12.72
N LEU A 242 29.90 1.73 12.02
CA LEU A 242 29.82 2.32 10.68
C LEU A 242 30.74 1.57 9.71
N HIS A 243 30.21 1.16 8.56
CA HIS A 243 30.94 0.44 7.52
C HIS A 243 30.72 1.07 6.16
N ALA A 244 31.77 1.12 5.33
CA ALA A 244 31.72 1.69 3.99
C ALA A 244 31.81 0.56 2.95
N LEU A 245 30.91 0.56 1.97
CA LEU A 245 30.89 -0.38 0.86
C LEU A 245 30.79 0.37 -0.47
N SER A 246 31.36 -0.18 -1.54
CA SER A 246 31.17 0.35 -2.90
C SER A 246 30.86 -0.80 -3.87
N PRO A 247 29.69 -1.44 -3.73
CA PRO A 247 29.36 -2.63 -4.50
C PRO A 247 29.03 -2.26 -5.94
N THR A 248 29.61 -2.99 -6.89
CA THR A 248 29.14 -2.95 -8.28
C THR A 248 27.75 -3.60 -8.34
N PRO A 249 26.74 -2.94 -8.92
CA PRO A 249 25.40 -3.51 -9.06
C PRO A 249 25.41 -4.84 -9.81
N SER A 250 24.65 -5.83 -9.33
CA SER A 250 24.55 -7.14 -9.98
C SER A 250 24.13 -7.05 -11.45
N SER A 251 23.27 -6.08 -11.79
CA SER A 251 22.84 -5.76 -13.16
C SER A 251 23.97 -5.30 -14.10
N ALA A 252 25.11 -4.86 -13.54
CA ALA A 252 26.26 -4.34 -14.29
C ALA A 252 27.52 -5.23 -14.16
N MET A 253 27.44 -6.35 -13.43
CA MET A 253 28.57 -7.27 -13.22
C MET A 253 28.63 -8.34 -14.31
N ALA A 254 29.84 -8.79 -14.63
CA ALA A 254 30.03 -9.97 -15.47
C ALA A 254 29.63 -11.26 -14.73
N ALA A 255 29.09 -12.25 -15.44
CA ALA A 255 28.66 -13.52 -14.84
C ALA A 255 29.78 -14.22 -14.05
N ALA A 256 31.02 -14.15 -14.55
CA ALA A 256 32.21 -14.68 -13.86
C ALA A 256 32.44 -14.00 -12.50
N GLU A 257 32.30 -12.68 -12.42
CA GLU A 257 32.47 -11.92 -11.16
C GLU A 257 31.36 -12.22 -10.16
N ILE A 258 30.12 -12.38 -10.62
CA ILE A 258 28.98 -12.74 -9.78
C ILE A 258 29.19 -14.13 -9.16
N SER A 259 29.69 -15.07 -9.97
CA SER A 259 29.94 -16.46 -9.57
C SER A 259 31.22 -16.70 -8.77
N ALA A 260 32.06 -15.67 -8.61
CA ALA A 260 33.34 -15.79 -7.93
C ALA A 260 33.13 -16.17 -6.45
N LYS A 261 33.72 -17.30 -6.05
CA LYS A 261 33.67 -17.82 -4.68
C LYS A 261 35.00 -17.52 -3.97
N PRO A 262 35.01 -16.65 -2.95
CA PRO A 262 36.17 -16.47 -2.10
C PRO A 262 36.64 -17.80 -1.48
N PRO A 263 37.95 -17.99 -1.21
CA PRO A 263 38.48 -19.27 -0.73
C PRO A 263 37.95 -19.69 0.65
N ASN A 264 37.52 -18.73 1.48
CA ASN A 264 36.91 -18.99 2.79
C ASN A 264 35.38 -19.12 2.73
N THR A 265 34.80 -19.41 1.55
CA THR A 265 33.34 -19.55 1.42
C THR A 265 32.86 -20.82 2.15
N THR A 266 31.88 -20.63 3.02
CA THR A 266 31.23 -21.72 3.77
C THR A 266 29.91 -22.13 3.11
N LEU A 267 29.34 -23.26 3.54
CA LEU A 267 27.96 -23.61 3.19
C LEU A 267 26.97 -22.70 3.93
N SER A 268 25.75 -22.58 3.40
CA SER A 268 24.69 -21.79 4.03
C SER A 268 24.50 -22.16 5.51
N PRO A 269 24.39 -21.15 6.41
CA PRO A 269 24.14 -21.37 7.83
C PRO A 269 22.72 -21.89 8.14
N TYR A 270 21.80 -21.81 7.17
CA TYR A 270 20.37 -22.10 7.38
C TYR A 270 19.93 -23.49 6.92
N THR A 271 20.77 -24.21 6.18
CA THR A 271 20.45 -25.60 5.81
C THR A 271 20.52 -26.46 7.07
N LEU A 272 19.44 -27.19 7.35
CA LEU A 272 19.31 -28.06 8.51
C LEU A 272 20.52 -28.99 8.64
N VAL A 273 21.06 -29.08 9.86
CA VAL A 273 21.87 -30.22 10.28
C VAL A 273 20.88 -31.36 10.46
N ASP A 274 21.09 -32.51 9.81
CA ASP A 274 20.38 -33.75 10.13
C ASP A 274 20.65 -34.10 11.60
N GLN A 275 19.82 -33.59 12.51
CA GLN A 275 19.79 -34.00 13.90
C GLN A 275 18.62 -34.95 14.09
N VAL A 276 19.00 -36.22 14.15
CA VAL A 276 18.27 -37.41 14.57
C VAL A 276 17.17 -37.10 15.60
N ASP A 277 15.96 -37.54 15.24
CA ASP A 277 14.76 -37.65 16.06
C ASP A 277 15.03 -37.93 17.56
N ARG A 278 14.65 -36.98 18.42
CA ARG A 278 14.22 -37.28 19.78
C ARG A 278 12.77 -36.84 19.95
N ARG A 279 11.89 -37.77 19.57
CA ARG A 279 10.45 -37.78 19.90
C ARG A 279 10.27 -37.51 21.39
N LYS A 280 9.54 -36.45 21.73
CA LYS A 280 8.87 -36.33 23.03
C LYS A 280 7.37 -36.45 22.83
N GLU A 281 6.83 -37.42 23.54
CA GLU A 281 5.45 -37.85 23.61
C GLU A 281 4.51 -36.71 24.01
N THR A 282 3.39 -36.58 23.30
CA THR A 282 2.23 -35.83 23.77
C THR A 282 1.07 -36.78 23.96
N THR A 283 0.72 -37.00 25.23
CA THR A 283 -0.44 -37.78 25.67
C THR A 283 -1.73 -36.99 25.46
N LYS A 284 -2.74 -37.65 24.89
CA LYS A 284 -4.13 -37.18 24.69
C LYS A 284 -4.88 -36.97 26.02
N ARG A 285 -5.80 -36.00 26.08
CA ARG A 285 -7.25 -36.21 26.31
C ARG A 285 -8.07 -34.90 26.23
N ALA A 286 -9.39 -35.06 26.23
CA ALA A 286 -10.41 -34.21 25.59
C ALA A 286 -11.38 -33.49 26.55
N SER A 287 -12.12 -32.55 25.96
CA SER A 287 -13.53 -32.13 26.16
C SER A 287 -14.03 -31.45 27.46
N ASP A 288 -14.51 -30.22 27.24
CA ASP A 288 -15.88 -29.70 27.52
C ASP A 288 -16.35 -29.18 28.91
N ILE A 289 -17.08 -28.04 28.80
CA ILE A 289 -18.19 -27.46 29.61
C ILE A 289 -17.92 -26.31 30.62
N GLU A 290 -18.45 -25.14 30.20
CA GLU A 290 -19.28 -24.09 30.85
C GLU A 290 -18.96 -23.39 32.19
N LEU A 291 -18.99 -22.04 32.07
CA LEU A 291 -19.69 -20.99 32.86
C LEU A 291 -19.64 -20.99 34.40
N ASP A 292 -19.03 -19.93 34.94
CA ASP A 292 -19.70 -18.73 35.49
C ASP A 292 -19.00 -18.19 36.75
N SER A 293 -19.30 -16.91 37.05
CA SER A 293 -19.11 -16.14 38.27
C SER A 293 -18.08 -15.02 38.19
N GLN A 294 -18.37 -13.77 38.56
CA GLN A 294 -19.60 -13.09 39.01
C GLN A 294 -19.22 -11.60 39.22
N TYR A 295 -20.23 -10.78 39.56
CA TYR A 295 -20.18 -9.60 40.44
C TYR A 295 -19.94 -8.20 39.82
N TRP A 296 -20.72 -7.14 40.08
CA TRP A 296 -21.69 -6.81 41.15
C TRP A 296 -22.89 -5.95 40.67
N ARG A 297 -24.04 -6.15 41.31
CA ARG A 297 -25.20 -5.25 41.40
C ARG A 297 -25.07 -4.32 42.62
N TYR A 298 -25.49 -3.07 42.49
CA TYR A 298 -26.30 -2.38 43.51
C TYR A 298 -27.37 -1.52 42.84
N ASP A 299 -28.60 -1.92 43.11
CA ASP A 299 -29.86 -1.18 43.05
C ASP A 299 -30.00 -0.55 44.46
N VAL A 300 -30.64 0.58 44.79
CA VAL A 300 -31.99 1.04 44.46
C VAL A 300 -32.14 2.53 44.88
N SER A 301 -33.09 3.22 44.22
CA SER A 301 -34.09 4.17 44.77
C SER A 301 -33.65 5.62 45.14
N ASN A 302 -34.43 6.69 44.94
CA ASN A 302 -35.89 6.81 44.73
C ASN A 302 -36.28 8.19 44.14
N LYS A 303 -37.36 8.18 43.34
CA LYS A 303 -38.43 9.19 43.16
C LYS A 303 -38.13 10.64 42.78
N ARG A 304 -38.71 11.05 41.64
CA ARG A 304 -39.73 12.12 41.60
C ARG A 304 -40.75 11.88 40.47
N GLN A 305 -42.01 12.15 40.80
CA GLN A 305 -43.23 11.88 40.02
C GLN A 305 -43.56 12.93 38.95
N LYS A 306 -44.32 12.46 37.95
CA LYS A 306 -45.40 13.11 37.16
C LYS A 306 -45.10 14.38 36.34
N HIS A 307 -45.29 14.25 35.02
CA HIS A 307 -46.49 14.79 34.36
C HIS A 307 -46.84 13.99 33.09
N GLY A 308 -48.10 13.56 33.01
CA GLY A 308 -48.70 13.11 31.77
C GLY A 308 -49.28 14.31 31.03
N SER A 309 -49.16 14.29 29.71
CA SER A 309 -50.12 14.88 28.79
C SER A 309 -50.01 14.08 27.50
N GLY A 310 -51.14 13.54 27.06
CA GLY A 310 -51.23 12.67 25.90
C GLY A 310 -50.85 13.40 24.62
N ASP A 311 -50.14 12.69 23.75
CA ASP A 311 -50.11 12.99 22.34
C ASP A 311 -49.87 11.66 21.61
N THR A 312 -50.96 11.01 21.23
CA THR A 312 -51.02 9.64 20.71
C THR A 312 -50.51 9.48 19.27
N ASN A 313 -49.75 10.46 18.73
CA ASN A 313 -49.33 10.50 17.32
C ASN A 313 -47.81 10.39 17.08
N LYS A 314 -47.00 9.97 18.07
CA LYS A 314 -45.55 9.91 17.89
C LYS A 314 -45.10 8.60 17.24
N VAL A 315 -44.56 8.67 16.03
CA VAL A 315 -44.02 7.55 15.26
C VAL A 315 -42.64 7.08 15.76
N CYS A 316 -42.29 5.81 15.50
CA CYS A 316 -41.07 5.20 16.00
C CYS A 316 -39.81 5.76 15.32
N PHE A 317 -39.01 6.54 16.07
CA PHE A 317 -37.76 7.15 15.60
C PHE A 317 -36.77 6.13 15.00
N LYS A 318 -36.61 4.96 15.66
CA LYS A 318 -35.64 3.96 15.23
C LYS A 318 -36.06 3.30 13.91
N PHE A 319 -37.37 3.08 13.73
CA PHE A 319 -37.92 2.57 12.47
C PHE A 319 -37.75 3.57 11.32
N ILE A 320 -38.05 4.85 11.54
CA ILE A 320 -37.94 5.88 10.49
C ILE A 320 -36.48 6.12 10.08
N SER A 321 -35.54 6.14 11.02
CA SER A 321 -34.12 6.39 10.73
C SER A 321 -33.37 5.18 10.16
N SER A 322 -33.72 3.96 10.56
CA SER A 322 -32.94 2.75 10.20
C SER A 322 -33.72 1.68 9.43
N GLY A 323 -35.03 1.85 9.21
CA GLY A 323 -35.87 0.89 8.49
C GLY A 323 -36.23 -0.39 9.26
N THR A 324 -35.58 -0.65 10.40
CA THR A 324 -35.82 -1.83 11.24
C THR A 324 -35.88 -1.42 12.72
N CYS A 325 -36.88 -1.92 13.45
CA CYS A 325 -37.00 -1.71 14.88
C CYS A 325 -36.77 -3.03 15.63
N PRO A 326 -35.85 -3.09 16.61
CA PRO A 326 -35.56 -4.32 17.37
C PRO A 326 -36.73 -4.82 18.22
N ARG A 327 -37.78 -4.00 18.40
CA ARG A 327 -39.03 -4.40 19.09
C ARG A 327 -40.10 -4.94 18.13
N GLY A 328 -39.84 -4.92 16.82
CA GLY A 328 -40.75 -5.44 15.79
C GLY A 328 -42.17 -4.87 15.93
N GLU A 329 -43.17 -5.71 15.67
CA GLU A 329 -44.60 -5.35 15.75
C GLU A 329 -45.09 -5.09 17.19
N LYS A 330 -44.28 -5.36 18.22
CA LYS A 330 -44.61 -5.12 19.64
C LYS A 330 -44.16 -3.72 20.11
N CYS A 331 -43.82 -2.82 19.19
CA CYS A 331 -43.38 -1.46 19.53
C CYS A 331 -44.56 -0.59 19.97
N ASN A 332 -44.40 0.16 21.07
CA ASN A 332 -45.41 1.11 21.56
C ASN A 332 -45.58 2.36 20.68
N PHE A 333 -44.74 2.55 19.65
CA PHE A 333 -44.82 3.68 18.72
C PHE A 333 -45.09 3.17 17.30
N PRO A 334 -46.05 3.75 16.56
CA PRO A 334 -46.40 3.32 15.22
C PRO A 334 -45.20 3.33 14.26
N HIS A 335 -45.07 2.25 13.48
CA HIS A 335 -44.10 2.11 12.40
C HIS A 335 -44.75 2.62 11.11
N ASP A 336 -44.59 3.92 10.87
CA ASP A 336 -45.18 4.61 9.73
C ASP A 336 -44.21 4.61 8.54
N ALA A 337 -44.62 3.96 7.44
CA ALA A 337 -43.82 3.82 6.23
C ALA A 337 -43.76 5.13 5.42
N ASP A 338 -44.84 5.92 5.43
CA ASP A 338 -44.94 7.19 4.71
C ASP A 338 -44.05 8.24 5.40
N ALA A 339 -44.04 8.26 6.73
CA ALA A 339 -43.14 9.10 7.52
C ALA A 339 -41.65 8.76 7.26
N ARG A 340 -41.35 7.49 6.99
CA ARG A 340 -39.99 7.04 6.60
C ARG A 340 -39.64 7.49 5.19
N GLU A 341 -40.57 7.40 4.25
CA GLU A 341 -40.35 7.83 2.88
C GLU A 341 -40.10 9.35 2.80
N GLN A 342 -40.86 10.16 3.56
CA GLN A 342 -40.63 11.60 3.66
C GLN A 342 -39.27 11.93 4.29
N PHE A 343 -38.81 11.16 5.28
CA PHE A 343 -37.47 11.29 5.86
C PHE A 343 -36.36 10.98 4.84
N LEU A 344 -36.49 9.90 4.06
CA LEU A 344 -35.57 9.55 2.97
C LEU A 344 -35.56 10.60 1.84
N ARG A 345 -36.69 11.28 1.59
CA ARG A 345 -36.81 12.41 0.65
C ARG A 345 -36.27 13.74 1.21
N GLY A 346 -35.67 13.73 2.41
CA GLY A 346 -34.95 14.86 3.02
C GLY A 346 -35.82 15.82 3.83
N VAL A 347 -37.00 15.38 4.29
CA VAL A 347 -37.85 16.15 5.21
C VAL A 347 -37.34 15.98 6.65
N CYS A 348 -37.33 17.07 7.43
CA CYS A 348 -36.77 17.08 8.77
C CYS A 348 -37.52 16.12 9.70
N LEU A 349 -36.77 15.28 10.42
CA LEU A 349 -37.34 14.30 11.33
C LEU A 349 -38.09 14.93 12.52
N ASP A 350 -37.58 16.03 13.08
CA ASP A 350 -38.30 16.77 14.13
C ASP A 350 -39.61 17.37 13.62
N PHE A 351 -39.64 17.80 12.35
CA PHE A 351 -40.86 18.28 11.71
C PHE A 351 -41.87 17.16 11.48
N ILE A 352 -41.43 15.98 11.04
CA ILE A 352 -42.28 14.79 10.85
C ILE A 352 -42.84 14.29 12.19
N ILE A 353 -42.01 14.22 13.25
CA ILE A 353 -42.40 13.61 14.53
C ILE A 353 -43.15 14.59 15.44
N LYS A 354 -42.82 15.89 15.41
CA LYS A 354 -43.35 16.89 16.36
C LYS A 354 -44.20 17.97 15.68
N GLY A 355 -44.30 17.98 14.35
CA GLY A 355 -44.96 19.03 13.57
C GLY A 355 -44.21 20.37 13.55
N LYS A 356 -43.10 20.50 14.28
CA LYS A 356 -42.30 21.72 14.41
C LYS A 356 -40.82 21.38 14.61
N CYS A 357 -39.95 22.08 13.89
CA CYS A 357 -38.50 22.01 14.09
C CYS A 357 -38.04 23.24 14.88
N GLU A 358 -37.36 23.03 15.99
CA GLU A 358 -36.83 24.11 16.85
C GLU A 358 -35.75 24.95 16.14
N LYS A 359 -35.12 24.39 15.09
CA LYS A 359 -34.16 25.12 14.23
C LYS A 359 -34.83 26.00 13.18
N GLY A 360 -36.15 25.90 13.01
CA GLY A 360 -36.93 26.75 12.09
C GLY A 360 -36.32 26.83 10.67
N PRO A 361 -36.20 28.03 10.06
CA PRO A 361 -35.63 28.20 8.72
C PRO A 361 -34.12 27.96 8.63
N ALA A 362 -33.41 27.77 9.75
CA ALA A 362 -31.98 27.42 9.79
C ALA A 362 -31.73 25.90 9.76
N CYS A 363 -32.77 25.09 9.57
CA CYS A 363 -32.65 23.65 9.42
C CYS A 363 -32.22 23.27 8.00
N ASN A 364 -31.22 22.39 7.87
CA ASN A 364 -30.74 21.89 6.57
C ASN A 364 -31.72 20.92 5.88
N PHE A 365 -32.85 20.61 6.51
CA PHE A 365 -33.85 19.65 6.02
C PHE A 365 -35.16 20.37 5.67
N LYS A 366 -35.94 19.81 4.74
CA LYS A 366 -37.19 20.42 4.26
C LYS A 366 -38.29 20.32 5.33
N HIS A 367 -39.19 21.31 5.36
CA HIS A 367 -40.32 21.39 6.31
C HIS A 367 -41.69 21.43 5.58
N SER A 368 -41.86 20.61 4.54
CA SER A 368 -43.13 20.42 3.85
C SER A 368 -43.28 18.95 3.44
N LEU A 369 -44.41 18.32 3.74
CA LEU A 369 -44.73 16.95 3.32
C LEU A 369 -45.16 16.97 1.85
N GLN A 370 -44.73 15.99 1.06
CA GLN A 370 -45.14 15.84 -0.35
C GLN A 370 -46.24 14.78 -0.45
N ASP A 371 -47.43 15.12 -0.95
CA ASP A 371 -48.47 14.15 -1.26
C ASP A 371 -48.15 13.36 -2.54
N ASP A 372 -48.34 12.05 -2.50
CA ASP A 372 -48.22 11.16 -3.65
C ASP A 372 -49.51 11.22 -4.48
N GLY A 373 -49.67 12.28 -5.28
CA GLY A 373 -50.94 12.45 -5.99
C GLY A 373 -51.10 13.61 -6.96
N GLU A 374 -50.06 14.13 -7.61
CA GLU A 374 -50.27 14.99 -8.80
C GLU A 374 -49.25 14.74 -9.90
N ASN A 375 -49.62 13.82 -10.79
CA ASN A 375 -49.08 13.70 -12.14
C ASN A 375 -49.83 14.69 -13.04
N HIS A 376 -49.37 15.95 -13.14
CA HIS A 376 -49.66 16.80 -14.30
C HIS A 376 -48.56 17.86 -14.53
N SER A 377 -47.75 17.60 -15.55
CA SER A 377 -47.40 18.58 -16.59
C SER A 377 -47.01 19.99 -16.15
N ARG A 378 -45.83 20.13 -15.55
CA ARG A 378 -44.98 21.31 -15.81
C ARG A 378 -43.63 20.85 -16.31
N LYS A 379 -43.50 20.84 -17.64
CA LYS A 379 -42.20 20.86 -18.34
C LYS A 379 -41.34 21.96 -17.70
N ARG A 380 -40.42 21.59 -16.81
CA ARG A 380 -39.25 22.42 -16.53
C ARG A 380 -38.31 22.29 -17.73
N PRO A 381 -37.92 23.38 -18.40
CA PRO A 381 -36.88 23.30 -19.40
C PRO A 381 -35.56 22.95 -18.71
N GLY A 382 -34.91 21.88 -19.16
CA GLY A 382 -33.45 21.82 -19.19
C GLY A 382 -32.71 21.26 -17.97
N SER A 383 -33.00 20.02 -17.55
CA SER A 383 -31.98 19.17 -16.89
C SER A 383 -30.97 18.58 -17.90
N SER A 384 -31.03 18.95 -19.18
CA SER A 384 -29.97 18.65 -20.15
C SER A 384 -28.78 19.59 -20.03
N ASN A 385 -28.95 20.78 -19.42
CA ASN A 385 -27.95 21.84 -19.49
C ASN A 385 -26.79 21.66 -18.49
N THR A 386 -26.95 20.90 -17.41
CA THR A 386 -25.88 20.62 -16.43
C THR A 386 -24.95 19.50 -16.89
N ASN A 387 -25.47 18.44 -17.51
CA ASN A 387 -24.64 17.41 -18.17
C ASN A 387 -23.99 17.94 -19.45
N ALA A 388 -24.68 18.78 -20.23
CA ALA A 388 -24.10 19.42 -21.40
C ALA A 388 -22.93 20.35 -21.03
N ASN A 389 -23.01 21.11 -19.92
CA ASN A 389 -21.90 21.98 -19.51
C ASN A 389 -20.70 21.19 -18.97
N ARG A 390 -20.92 20.11 -18.20
CA ARG A 390 -19.82 19.24 -17.74
C ARG A 390 -19.10 18.52 -18.89
N SER A 391 -19.83 18.17 -19.96
CA SER A 391 -19.22 17.56 -21.16
C SER A 391 -18.30 18.51 -21.92
N LYS A 392 -18.53 19.83 -21.87
CA LYS A 392 -17.73 20.85 -22.59
C LYS A 392 -16.39 21.17 -21.93
N GLU A 393 -16.26 20.90 -20.63
CA GLU A 393 -15.01 21.10 -19.89
C GLU A 393 -14.26 19.79 -19.61
N CYS A 394 -14.91 18.64 -19.86
CA CYS A 394 -14.33 17.32 -19.60
C CYS A 394 -13.10 17.05 -20.48
N TRP A 395 -12.04 16.49 -19.90
CA TRP A 395 -10.82 16.14 -20.63
C TRP A 395 -10.90 14.79 -21.38
N PHE A 396 -11.99 14.04 -21.17
CA PHE A 396 -12.18 12.69 -21.69
C PHE A 396 -13.36 12.54 -22.64
N CYS A 397 -14.26 13.54 -22.75
CA CYS A 397 -15.34 13.49 -23.75
C CYS A 397 -14.77 13.84 -25.13
N LEU A 398 -14.96 12.98 -26.15
CA LEU A 398 -14.50 13.28 -27.52
C LEU A 398 -15.15 14.52 -28.13
N SER A 399 -16.32 14.92 -27.62
CA SER A 399 -17.03 16.15 -28.01
C SER A 399 -16.48 17.42 -27.33
N SER A 400 -15.56 17.29 -26.38
CA SER A 400 -14.99 18.41 -25.62
C SER A 400 -13.80 19.02 -26.37
N PRO A 401 -13.64 20.35 -26.39
CA PRO A 401 -12.44 20.98 -26.92
C PRO A 401 -11.19 20.70 -26.07
N ASN A 402 -11.36 20.29 -24.81
CA ASN A 402 -10.26 20.00 -23.89
C ASN A 402 -9.71 18.56 -24.01
N VAL A 403 -10.25 17.76 -24.94
CA VAL A 403 -9.79 16.39 -25.12
C VAL A 403 -8.43 16.35 -25.78
N GLU A 404 -7.52 15.55 -25.22
CA GLU A 404 -6.18 15.33 -25.76
C GLU A 404 -6.26 14.33 -26.93
N SER A 405 -6.84 14.76 -28.05
CA SER A 405 -7.15 13.92 -29.21
C SER A 405 -5.92 13.22 -29.82
N HIS A 406 -4.72 13.78 -29.65
CA HIS A 406 -3.47 13.16 -30.14
C HIS A 406 -3.05 11.91 -29.35
N LEU A 407 -3.64 11.67 -28.17
CA LEU A 407 -3.43 10.45 -27.39
C LEU A 407 -4.38 9.32 -27.77
N VAL A 408 -5.41 9.58 -28.58
CA VAL A 408 -6.40 8.58 -28.99
C VAL A 408 -5.77 7.59 -29.97
N THR A 409 -5.91 6.30 -29.67
CA THR A 409 -5.24 5.21 -30.40
C THR A 409 -6.21 4.34 -31.19
N SER A 410 -7.40 4.09 -30.65
CA SER A 410 -8.46 3.27 -31.24
C SER A 410 -9.82 3.81 -30.80
N ILE A 411 -10.83 3.76 -31.67
CA ILE A 411 -12.18 4.30 -31.43
C ILE A 411 -13.19 3.24 -31.88
N GLY A 412 -13.96 2.71 -30.94
CA GLY A 412 -15.12 1.87 -31.18
C GLY A 412 -16.44 2.65 -31.13
N GLU A 413 -17.54 1.92 -30.92
CA GLU A 413 -18.90 2.46 -30.89
C GLU A 413 -19.20 3.19 -29.57
N ASN A 414 -18.95 2.53 -28.44
CA ASN A 414 -19.21 3.09 -27.10
C ASN A 414 -17.92 3.44 -26.34
N PHE A 415 -16.78 2.91 -26.77
CA PHE A 415 -15.48 3.07 -26.11
C PHE A 415 -14.40 3.54 -27.06
N TYR A 416 -13.42 4.27 -26.52
CA TYR A 416 -12.17 4.52 -27.21
C TYR A 416 -10.99 4.22 -26.28
N CYS A 417 -9.85 3.90 -26.88
CA CYS A 417 -8.59 3.73 -26.18
C CYS A 417 -7.70 4.96 -26.39
N ALA A 418 -7.10 5.46 -25.32
CA ALA A 418 -6.08 6.50 -25.39
C ALA A 418 -4.85 6.11 -24.58
N LEU A 419 -3.66 6.56 -24.99
CA LEU A 419 -2.49 6.45 -24.12
C LEU A 419 -2.65 7.36 -22.90
N ALA A 420 -2.23 6.88 -21.74
CA ALA A 420 -2.23 7.67 -20.52
C ALA A 420 -1.23 8.82 -20.65
N LYS A 421 -1.69 10.05 -20.36
CA LYS A 421 -0.80 11.20 -20.14
C LYS A 421 0.12 10.90 -18.96
N GLY A 422 1.42 11.11 -19.11
CA GLY A 422 2.43 10.68 -18.12
C GLY A 422 2.33 9.17 -17.82
N PRO A 423 2.62 8.29 -18.79
CA PRO A 423 2.38 6.86 -18.63
C PRO A 423 3.41 6.22 -17.68
N LEU A 424 2.97 5.23 -16.88
CA LEU A 424 3.85 4.45 -16.00
C LEU A 424 4.88 3.67 -16.82
N VAL A 425 4.42 3.11 -17.94
CA VAL A 425 5.18 2.35 -18.94
C VAL A 425 4.68 2.72 -20.33
N GLN A 426 5.48 2.49 -21.36
CA GLN A 426 5.21 2.95 -22.73
C GLN A 426 3.81 2.59 -23.28
N ASP A 427 3.28 1.42 -22.90
CA ASP A 427 1.99 0.91 -23.37
C ASP A 427 0.90 1.04 -22.29
N HIS A 428 0.95 2.06 -21.42
CA HIS A 428 -0.12 2.32 -20.46
C HIS A 428 -1.33 2.96 -21.16
N VAL A 429 -2.44 2.22 -21.24
CA VAL A 429 -3.65 2.59 -22.00
C VAL A 429 -4.81 2.88 -21.05
N LEU A 430 -5.69 3.79 -21.45
CA LEU A 430 -6.98 4.10 -20.84
C LEU A 430 -8.09 3.61 -21.76
N ILE A 431 -9.04 2.83 -21.23
CA ILE A 431 -10.29 2.51 -21.90
C ILE A 431 -11.37 3.45 -21.36
N ILE A 432 -11.93 4.28 -22.24
CA ILE A 432 -12.77 5.42 -21.85
C ILE A 432 -14.09 5.37 -22.63
N PRO A 433 -15.27 5.49 -21.98
CA PRO A 433 -16.53 5.62 -22.68
C PRO A 433 -16.55 6.89 -23.54
N VAL A 434 -17.08 6.81 -24.75
CA VAL A 434 -17.23 7.98 -25.65
C VAL A 434 -18.14 9.03 -25.02
N GLU A 435 -19.26 8.58 -24.42
CA GLU A 435 -20.19 9.43 -23.68
C GLU A 435 -19.69 9.74 -22.26
N HIS A 436 -20.18 10.84 -21.68
CA HIS A 436 -19.82 11.23 -20.31
C HIS A 436 -20.48 10.30 -19.29
N MET A 437 -19.79 9.22 -18.95
CA MET A 437 -20.22 8.24 -17.96
C MET A 437 -19.34 8.31 -16.71
N PRO A 438 -19.90 8.24 -15.50
CA PRO A 438 -19.13 8.38 -14.26
C PRO A 438 -18.33 7.14 -13.87
N ASN A 439 -18.68 5.97 -14.41
CA ASN A 439 -17.98 4.70 -14.18
C ASN A 439 -18.27 3.71 -15.31
N THR A 440 -17.42 2.68 -15.42
CA THR A 440 -17.67 1.57 -16.35
C THR A 440 -18.66 0.53 -15.82
N LEU A 441 -19.06 0.55 -14.54
CA LEU A 441 -19.94 -0.48 -13.95
C LEU A 441 -21.43 -0.29 -14.28
N SER A 442 -21.86 0.94 -14.57
CA SER A 442 -23.27 1.31 -14.76
C SER A 442 -23.70 1.34 -16.23
N LEU A 443 -22.98 0.62 -17.10
CA LEU A 443 -23.15 0.68 -18.55
C LEU A 443 -24.31 -0.20 -19.06
N PRO A 444 -24.89 0.15 -20.23
CA PRO A 444 -25.76 -0.75 -20.99
C PRO A 444 -25.07 -2.07 -21.39
N ALA A 445 -25.86 -3.10 -21.68
CA ALA A 445 -25.36 -4.44 -22.01
C ALA A 445 -24.46 -4.47 -23.27
N ASP A 446 -24.77 -3.65 -24.27
CA ASP A 446 -24.00 -3.59 -25.52
C ASP A 446 -22.59 -3.02 -25.27
N SER A 447 -22.49 -1.98 -24.45
CA SER A 447 -21.22 -1.35 -24.06
C SER A 447 -20.34 -2.31 -23.25
N GLU A 448 -20.92 -3.19 -22.42
CA GLU A 448 -20.16 -4.21 -21.66
C GLU A 448 -19.47 -5.22 -22.58
N THR A 449 -20.15 -5.62 -23.66
CA THR A 449 -19.59 -6.55 -24.65
C THR A 449 -18.38 -5.93 -25.34
N GLU A 450 -18.48 -4.66 -25.72
CA GLU A 450 -17.38 -3.92 -26.34
C GLU A 450 -16.21 -3.69 -25.38
N LEU A 451 -16.48 -3.31 -24.13
CA LEU A 451 -15.45 -3.20 -23.09
C LEU A 451 -14.66 -4.51 -22.94
N GLY A 452 -15.35 -5.65 -22.93
CA GLY A 452 -14.73 -6.97 -22.89
C GLY A 452 -13.84 -7.25 -24.11
N LYS A 453 -14.24 -6.81 -25.31
CA LYS A 453 -13.41 -6.92 -26.52
C LYS A 453 -12.11 -6.12 -26.39
N PHE A 454 -12.18 -4.88 -25.90
CA PHE A 454 -10.99 -4.06 -25.66
C PHE A 454 -10.06 -4.66 -24.60
N GLN A 455 -10.60 -5.11 -23.46
CA GLN A 455 -9.80 -5.77 -22.42
C GLN A 455 -9.09 -7.02 -22.96
N ASN A 456 -9.81 -7.89 -23.70
CA ASN A 456 -9.23 -9.11 -24.27
C ASN A 456 -8.16 -8.82 -25.34
N SER A 457 -8.38 -7.79 -26.16
CA SER A 457 -7.43 -7.35 -27.18
C SER A 457 -6.13 -6.83 -26.56
N LEU A 458 -6.24 -6.00 -25.52
CA LEU A 458 -5.07 -5.51 -24.77
C LEU A 458 -4.34 -6.65 -24.04
N LYS A 459 -5.07 -7.59 -23.42
CA LYS A 459 -4.49 -8.80 -22.82
C LYS A 459 -3.67 -9.59 -23.85
N LEU A 460 -4.21 -9.81 -25.05
CA LEU A 460 -3.52 -10.53 -26.11
C LEU A 460 -2.28 -9.78 -26.61
N TYR A 461 -2.41 -8.46 -26.82
CA TYR A 461 -1.30 -7.59 -27.25
C TYR A 461 -0.15 -7.57 -26.23
N TYR A 462 -0.46 -7.47 -24.93
CA TYR A 462 0.56 -7.48 -23.87
C TYR A 462 1.19 -8.86 -23.70
N LYS A 463 0.40 -9.93 -23.82
CA LYS A 463 0.90 -11.31 -23.74
C LYS A 463 1.92 -11.61 -24.85
N ASN A 464 1.71 -11.08 -26.05
CA ASN A 464 2.66 -11.17 -27.16
C ASN A 464 4.02 -10.49 -26.85
N GLN A 465 4.09 -9.66 -25.81
CA GLN A 465 5.31 -8.98 -25.34
C GLN A 465 5.85 -9.56 -24.04
N GLY A 466 5.34 -10.71 -23.56
CA GLY A 466 5.74 -11.29 -22.27
C GLY A 466 5.28 -10.45 -21.06
N LYS A 467 4.15 -9.76 -21.21
CA LYS A 467 3.53 -8.92 -20.16
C LYS A 467 2.10 -9.39 -19.91
N GLU A 468 1.60 -9.14 -18.72
CA GLU A 468 0.21 -9.37 -18.30
C GLU A 468 -0.51 -8.04 -18.07
N ALA A 469 -1.82 -8.00 -18.33
CA ALA A 469 -2.63 -6.79 -18.17
C ALA A 469 -3.22 -6.69 -16.76
N VAL A 470 -3.00 -5.56 -16.09
CA VAL A 470 -3.69 -5.19 -14.85
C VAL A 470 -4.69 -4.09 -15.16
N PHE A 471 -5.96 -4.30 -14.80
CA PHE A 471 -7.01 -3.31 -15.00
C PHE A 471 -7.46 -2.74 -13.66
N PHE A 472 -7.60 -1.42 -13.53
CA PHE A 472 -8.16 -0.83 -12.32
C PHE A 472 -8.92 0.46 -12.63
N GLU A 473 -9.92 0.75 -11.81
CA GLU A 473 -10.74 1.96 -11.92
C GLU A 473 -10.96 2.56 -10.53
N TRP A 474 -10.83 3.88 -10.44
CA TRP A 474 -11.24 4.67 -9.30
C TRP A 474 -12.57 5.33 -9.62
N ILE A 475 -13.64 4.90 -8.95
CA ILE A 475 -15.00 5.41 -9.15
C ILE A 475 -15.31 6.40 -8.02
N SER A 476 -15.41 7.68 -8.38
CA SER A 476 -15.75 8.75 -7.44
C SER A 476 -17.21 9.17 -7.55
N ILE A 477 -17.89 9.31 -6.40
CA ILE A 477 -19.25 9.88 -6.32
C ILE A 477 -19.36 11.31 -6.86
N ARG A 478 -18.24 12.06 -6.91
CA ARG A 478 -18.21 13.43 -7.40
C ARG A 478 -18.37 13.53 -8.92
N GLY A 479 -18.39 12.39 -9.62
CA GLY A 479 -18.73 12.30 -11.03
C GLY A 479 -17.61 12.77 -11.94
N THR A 480 -16.48 12.07 -11.92
CA THR A 480 -15.42 12.18 -12.93
C THR A 480 -15.73 11.24 -14.09
N HIS A 481 -15.31 11.57 -15.31
CA HIS A 481 -15.45 10.66 -16.46
C HIS A 481 -14.70 9.35 -16.18
N ALA A 482 -15.37 8.22 -16.44
CA ALA A 482 -14.83 6.89 -16.28
C ALA A 482 -13.54 6.71 -17.07
N ASN A 483 -12.51 6.19 -16.42
CA ASN A 483 -11.27 5.79 -17.10
C ASN A 483 -10.82 4.47 -16.48
N LEU A 484 -10.98 3.38 -17.24
CA LEU A 484 -10.43 2.09 -16.85
C LEU A 484 -8.97 2.05 -17.31
N GLN A 485 -8.06 2.02 -16.34
CA GLN A 485 -6.62 2.01 -16.61
C GLN A 485 -6.19 0.58 -16.93
N ALA A 486 -5.39 0.40 -17.96
CA ALA A 486 -4.84 -0.88 -18.40
C ALA A 486 -3.31 -0.80 -18.44
N VAL A 487 -2.66 -1.29 -17.38
CA VAL A 487 -1.20 -1.24 -17.24
C VAL A 487 -0.60 -2.61 -17.54
N PRO A 488 0.32 -2.72 -18.51
CA PRO A 488 1.07 -3.95 -18.73
C PRO A 488 2.19 -4.09 -17.70
N VAL A 489 2.21 -5.24 -17.03
CA VAL A 489 3.22 -5.62 -16.05
C VAL A 489 3.99 -6.83 -16.58
N PRO A 490 5.34 -6.92 -16.46
CA PRO A 490 6.08 -8.11 -16.88
C PRO A 490 5.48 -9.39 -16.26
N SER A 491 5.34 -10.48 -17.03
CA SER A 491 4.74 -11.72 -16.53
C SER A 491 5.45 -12.26 -15.29
N SER A 492 6.76 -12.01 -15.15
CA SER A 492 7.57 -12.36 -13.98
C SER A 492 7.16 -11.66 -12.69
N LYS A 493 6.40 -10.57 -12.78
CA LYS A 493 5.92 -9.76 -11.64
C LYS A 493 4.43 -9.96 -11.36
N ALA A 494 3.74 -10.76 -12.18
CA ALA A 494 2.29 -10.92 -12.09
C ALA A 494 1.85 -11.65 -10.81
N ALA A 495 2.63 -12.64 -10.36
CA ALA A 495 2.33 -13.40 -9.14
C ALA A 495 2.28 -12.52 -7.88
N VAL A 496 3.10 -11.47 -7.86
CA VAL A 496 3.29 -10.59 -6.70
C VAL A 496 2.23 -9.48 -6.61
N LEU A 497 1.42 -9.29 -7.65
CA LEU A 497 0.46 -8.19 -7.73
C LEU A 497 -0.53 -8.20 -6.57
N LYS A 498 -1.13 -9.37 -6.28
CA LYS A 498 -2.13 -9.49 -5.21
C LYS A 498 -1.55 -9.09 -3.86
N ASP A 499 -0.34 -9.55 -3.56
CA ASP A 499 0.32 -9.31 -2.28
C ASP A 499 0.69 -7.83 -2.14
N ILE A 500 1.19 -7.19 -3.20
CA ILE A 500 1.50 -5.75 -3.16
C ILE A 500 0.24 -4.90 -3.02
N PHE A 501 -0.85 -5.22 -3.74
CA PHE A 501 -2.11 -4.49 -3.56
C PHE A 501 -2.63 -4.64 -2.13
N THR A 502 -2.54 -5.84 -1.56
CA THR A 502 -2.95 -6.11 -0.17
C THR A 502 -2.06 -5.36 0.82
N LEU A 503 -0.74 -5.42 0.66
CA LEU A 503 0.23 -4.66 1.46
C LEU A 503 -0.03 -3.15 1.37
N ALA A 504 -0.33 -2.63 0.19
CA ALA A 504 -0.62 -1.22 0.00
C ALA A 504 -1.92 -0.78 0.71
N ALA A 505 -2.95 -1.62 0.67
CA ALA A 505 -4.21 -1.40 1.38
C ALA A 505 -3.99 -1.35 2.90
N GLU A 506 -3.28 -2.34 3.45
CA GLU A 506 -2.95 -2.37 4.88
C GLU A 506 -2.13 -1.15 5.32
N LYS A 507 -1.13 -0.76 4.52
CA LYS A 507 -0.31 0.43 4.82
C LYS A 507 -1.12 1.72 4.85
N LEU A 508 -2.24 1.78 4.13
CA LEU A 508 -3.18 2.89 4.11
C LEU A 508 -4.35 2.71 5.10
N GLY A 509 -4.46 1.57 5.75
CA GLY A 509 -5.44 1.29 6.80
C GLY A 509 -6.80 0.83 6.29
N PHE A 510 -6.86 0.16 5.13
CA PHE A 510 -8.07 -0.46 4.61
C PHE A 510 -7.81 -1.88 4.09
N GLU A 511 -8.88 -2.63 3.81
CA GLU A 511 -8.81 -4.00 3.32
C GLU A 511 -9.63 -4.20 2.05
N PHE A 512 -9.22 -5.20 1.26
CA PHE A 512 -9.90 -5.60 0.04
C PHE A 512 -10.83 -6.79 0.25
N VAL A 513 -12.03 -6.70 -0.31
CA VAL A 513 -12.85 -7.88 -0.59
C VAL A 513 -12.29 -8.56 -1.84
N THR A 514 -11.74 -9.76 -1.66
CA THR A 514 -11.11 -10.53 -2.73
C THR A 514 -12.03 -11.63 -3.23
N LYS A 515 -12.19 -11.75 -4.56
CA LYS A 515 -12.87 -12.90 -5.17
C LYS A 515 -12.23 -13.30 -6.49
N LYS A 516 -12.05 -14.60 -6.70
CA LYS A 516 -11.47 -15.17 -7.93
C LYS A 516 -12.57 -15.62 -8.88
N PHE A 517 -12.38 -15.34 -10.16
CA PHE A 517 -13.32 -15.68 -11.24
C PHE A 517 -12.62 -16.41 -12.38
N SER A 518 -13.38 -17.23 -13.11
CA SER A 518 -12.89 -17.98 -14.27
C SER A 518 -12.87 -17.14 -15.55
N ASN A 519 -13.74 -16.13 -15.63
CA ASN A 519 -13.83 -15.22 -16.76
C ASN A 519 -14.14 -13.78 -16.30
N ASN A 520 -13.75 -12.80 -17.12
CA ASN A 520 -13.95 -11.38 -16.82
C ASN A 520 -15.42 -10.99 -16.66
N SER A 521 -16.32 -11.61 -17.44
CA SER A 521 -17.75 -11.28 -17.41
C SER A 521 -18.39 -11.58 -16.06
N GLU A 522 -18.04 -12.70 -15.42
CA GLU A 522 -18.52 -13.07 -14.09
C GLU A 522 -18.00 -12.12 -13.02
N GLY A 523 -16.70 -11.79 -13.10
CA GLY A 523 -16.08 -10.84 -12.18
C GLY A 523 -16.72 -9.47 -12.23
N ARG A 524 -16.98 -8.95 -13.44
CA ARG A 524 -17.69 -7.69 -13.62
C ARG A 524 -19.15 -7.75 -13.23
N LYS A 525 -19.85 -8.87 -13.46
CA LYS A 525 -21.19 -9.09 -12.92
C LYS A 525 -21.19 -9.00 -11.40
N TRP A 526 -20.21 -9.60 -10.73
CA TRP A 526 -20.07 -9.49 -9.28
C TRP A 526 -19.79 -8.06 -8.83
N LEU A 527 -18.86 -7.34 -9.48
CA LEU A 527 -18.60 -5.92 -9.17
C LEU A 527 -19.89 -5.08 -9.21
N ARG A 528 -20.74 -5.28 -10.23
CA ARG A 528 -22.05 -4.60 -10.32
C ARG A 528 -23.00 -4.94 -9.18
N THR A 529 -22.98 -6.18 -8.67
CA THR A 529 -23.82 -6.55 -7.52
C THR A 529 -23.36 -5.93 -6.20
N GLN A 530 -22.07 -5.59 -6.10
CA GLN A 530 -21.49 -4.96 -4.90
C GLN A 530 -21.52 -3.44 -4.98
N PHE A 531 -21.53 -2.88 -6.19
CA PHE A 531 -21.49 -1.44 -6.41
C PHE A 531 -22.84 -0.78 -6.14
N ASP A 532 -22.88 0.08 -5.13
CA ASP A 532 -23.95 1.05 -4.92
C ASP A 532 -23.53 2.41 -5.48
N LYS A 533 -24.38 3.01 -6.31
CA LYS A 533 -24.17 4.30 -6.99
C LYS A 533 -23.96 5.47 -6.01
N ASN A 534 -24.31 5.28 -4.74
CA ASN A 534 -24.14 6.29 -3.70
C ASN A 534 -22.75 6.31 -3.06
N PHE A 535 -21.93 5.27 -3.31
CA PHE A 535 -20.60 5.14 -2.70
C PHE A 535 -19.50 5.19 -3.74
N SER A 536 -18.32 5.64 -3.31
CA SER A 536 -17.11 5.55 -4.15
C SER A 536 -16.54 4.15 -4.01
N CYS A 537 -15.85 3.66 -5.03
CA CYS A 537 -15.15 2.39 -4.91
C CYS A 537 -13.89 2.37 -5.75
N PHE A 538 -12.94 1.54 -5.33
CA PHE A 538 -11.77 1.18 -6.10
C PHE A 538 -11.78 -0.32 -6.32
N TYR A 539 -11.52 -0.74 -7.56
CA TYR A 539 -11.29 -2.14 -7.85
C TYR A 539 -10.10 -2.33 -8.77
N VAL A 540 -9.48 -3.51 -8.65
CA VAL A 540 -8.44 -3.98 -9.56
C VAL A 540 -8.76 -5.41 -10.00
N GLU A 541 -8.69 -5.65 -11.30
CA GLU A 541 -8.72 -6.96 -11.94
C GLU A 541 -7.28 -7.43 -12.18
N LEU A 542 -6.91 -8.55 -11.54
CA LEU A 542 -5.58 -9.13 -11.62
C LEU A 542 -5.48 -10.16 -12.75
N PRO A 543 -4.27 -10.39 -13.33
CA PRO A 543 -4.08 -11.32 -14.44
C PRO A 543 -4.54 -12.75 -14.15
N GLU A 544 -4.42 -13.22 -12.90
CA GLU A 544 -4.82 -14.56 -12.49
C GLU A 544 -6.33 -14.73 -12.26
N GLY A 545 -7.13 -13.69 -12.55
CA GLY A 545 -8.60 -13.70 -12.49
C GLY A 545 -9.19 -13.28 -11.14
N SER A 546 -8.35 -12.88 -10.19
CA SER A 546 -8.80 -12.28 -8.93
C SER A 546 -9.25 -10.84 -9.15
N ILE A 547 -10.31 -10.43 -8.45
CA ILE A 547 -10.71 -9.04 -8.32
C ILE A 547 -10.60 -8.64 -6.86
N LEU A 548 -9.93 -7.53 -6.61
CA LEU A 548 -9.87 -6.87 -5.30
C LEU A 548 -10.77 -5.64 -5.35
N LEU A 549 -11.75 -5.57 -4.44
CA LEU A 549 -12.72 -4.48 -4.36
C LEU A 549 -12.66 -3.82 -2.98
N HIS A 550 -12.62 -2.50 -2.97
CA HIS A 550 -12.76 -1.70 -1.76
C HIS A 550 -13.88 -0.67 -1.95
N LEU A 551 -14.90 -0.75 -1.09
CA LEU A 551 -16.01 0.21 -1.03
C LEU A 551 -15.62 1.29 -0.03
N ILE A 552 -15.66 2.55 -0.47
CA ILE A 552 -15.11 3.68 0.27
C ILE A 552 -16.24 4.41 0.98
N GLU A 553 -16.08 4.54 2.30
CA GLU A 553 -17.07 5.21 3.15
C GLU A 553 -17.07 6.73 2.91
N GLU A 554 -18.19 7.40 3.21
CA GLU A 554 -18.38 8.84 2.91
C GLU A 554 -17.32 9.76 3.53
N ASN A 555 -16.75 9.36 4.67
CA ASN A 555 -15.72 10.13 5.39
C ASN A 555 -14.28 9.63 5.14
N GLU A 556 -14.12 8.56 4.37
CA GLU A 556 -12.82 7.96 4.11
C GLU A 556 -12.04 8.76 3.05
N LYS A 557 -10.75 9.01 3.32
CA LYS A 557 -9.86 9.68 2.38
C LYS A 557 -9.10 8.65 1.56
N PHE A 558 -9.62 8.35 0.37
CA PHE A 558 -8.96 7.44 -0.56
C PHE A 558 -8.04 8.18 -1.56
N PRO A 559 -6.80 7.71 -1.80
CA PRO A 559 -5.91 8.33 -2.78
C PRO A 559 -6.37 8.07 -4.22
N ALA A 560 -6.68 9.14 -4.96
CA ALA A 560 -7.17 9.03 -6.35
C ALA A 560 -6.18 8.36 -7.32
N GLN A 561 -4.90 8.30 -6.97
CA GLN A 561 -3.84 7.67 -7.77
C GLN A 561 -3.44 6.28 -7.22
N PHE A 562 -4.18 5.72 -6.26
CA PHE A 562 -3.81 4.48 -5.55
C PHE A 562 -3.37 3.36 -6.50
N GLY A 563 -4.19 3.00 -7.49
CA GLY A 563 -3.84 1.94 -8.44
C GLY A 563 -2.54 2.21 -9.21
N ARG A 564 -2.28 3.47 -9.56
CA ARG A 564 -1.03 3.87 -10.23
C ARG A 564 0.16 3.82 -9.27
N GLU A 565 0.02 4.27 -8.04
CA GLU A 565 1.08 4.23 -7.03
C GLU A 565 1.52 2.80 -6.72
N VAL A 566 0.55 1.89 -6.56
CA VAL A 566 0.82 0.47 -6.30
C VAL A 566 1.62 -0.15 -7.45
N VAL A 567 1.15 0.04 -8.69
CA VAL A 567 1.81 -0.53 -9.87
C VAL A 567 3.15 0.17 -10.15
N ALA A 568 3.27 1.48 -9.89
CA ALA A 568 4.54 2.20 -9.99
C ALA A 568 5.58 1.66 -9.00
N GLY A 569 5.16 1.35 -7.77
CA GLY A 569 6.00 0.70 -6.77
C GLY A 569 6.52 -0.66 -7.26
N LEU A 570 5.62 -1.53 -7.76
CA LEU A 570 6.02 -2.82 -8.34
C LEU A 570 6.98 -2.68 -9.52
N LEU A 571 6.79 -1.67 -10.36
CA LEU A 571 7.58 -1.45 -11.57
C LEU A 571 8.87 -0.66 -11.33
N ASN A 572 9.17 -0.27 -10.07
CA ASN A 572 10.31 0.58 -9.70
C ASN A 572 10.32 1.94 -10.44
N VAL A 573 9.15 2.56 -10.62
CA VAL A 573 8.96 3.88 -11.27
C VAL A 573 8.10 4.80 -10.41
N ALA A 574 8.39 4.86 -9.11
CA ALA A 574 7.62 5.61 -8.12
C ALA A 574 7.49 7.12 -8.45
N ASP A 575 8.47 7.68 -9.15
CA ASP A 575 8.48 9.05 -9.67
C ASP A 575 7.34 9.31 -10.67
N ARG A 576 6.84 8.27 -11.34
CA ARG A 576 5.76 8.32 -12.33
C ARG A 576 4.36 8.07 -11.78
N ALA A 577 4.25 7.80 -10.47
CA ALA A 577 2.96 7.52 -9.84
C ALA A 577 1.96 8.68 -10.04
N ASP A 578 2.39 9.91 -9.76
CA ASP A 578 1.67 11.11 -10.17
C ASP A 578 2.05 11.49 -11.61
N TRP A 579 1.08 11.35 -12.51
CA TRP A 579 1.25 11.64 -13.94
C TRP A 579 1.72 13.07 -14.21
N ARG A 580 1.44 14.02 -13.30
CA ARG A 580 1.85 15.43 -13.44
C ARG A 580 3.37 15.59 -13.41
N ASN A 581 4.07 14.70 -12.72
CA ASN A 581 5.52 14.76 -12.56
C ASN A 581 6.27 14.17 -13.77
N CYS A 582 5.58 13.45 -14.65
CA CYS A 582 6.18 12.75 -15.79
C CYS A 582 5.52 13.12 -17.13
N THR A 583 5.00 14.36 -17.24
CA THR A 583 4.49 14.89 -18.50
C THR A 583 5.63 15.15 -19.48
N ILE A 584 5.40 14.79 -20.76
CA ILE A 584 6.34 15.00 -21.85
C ILE A 584 5.70 15.94 -22.89
N GLY A 585 6.50 16.42 -23.84
CA GLY A 585 6.00 17.34 -24.87
C GLY A 585 4.95 16.68 -25.78
N LYS A 586 3.96 17.45 -26.24
CA LYS A 586 2.87 16.98 -27.11
C LYS A 586 3.37 16.22 -28.36
N ASP A 587 4.48 16.65 -28.95
CA ASP A 587 5.09 15.98 -30.10
C ASP A 587 5.61 14.58 -29.76
N GLU A 588 6.17 14.40 -28.56
CA GLU A 588 6.62 13.10 -28.08
C GLU A 588 5.43 12.20 -27.73
N GLU A 589 4.40 12.75 -27.07
CA GLU A 589 3.15 12.03 -26.81
C GLU A 589 2.50 11.52 -28.11
N THR A 590 2.44 12.37 -29.13
CA THR A 590 1.89 12.02 -30.45
C THR A 590 2.70 10.89 -31.10
N LYS A 591 4.04 10.94 -31.02
CA LYS A 591 4.90 9.85 -31.50
C LYS A 591 4.66 8.55 -30.74
N LEU A 592 4.48 8.60 -29.42
CA LEU A 592 4.17 7.41 -28.62
C LEU A 592 2.81 6.82 -29.02
N ALA A 593 1.78 7.65 -29.19
CA ALA A 593 0.44 7.21 -29.60
C ALA A 593 0.46 6.57 -30.99
N GLU A 594 1.11 7.19 -31.97
CA GLU A 594 1.25 6.64 -33.32
C GLU A 594 2.05 5.33 -33.34
N ASN A 595 3.10 5.23 -32.54
CA ASN A 595 3.86 4.00 -32.41
C ASN A 595 3.05 2.88 -31.77
N PHE A 596 2.26 3.18 -30.73
CA PHE A 596 1.34 2.22 -30.13
C PHE A 596 0.29 1.77 -31.14
N LYS A 597 -0.36 2.71 -31.84
CA LYS A 597 -1.40 2.43 -32.84
C LYS A 597 -0.91 1.46 -33.92
N LYS A 598 0.30 1.67 -34.46
CA LYS A 598 0.92 0.75 -35.43
C LYS A 598 1.12 -0.66 -34.89
N ARG A 599 1.56 -0.80 -33.63
CA ARG A 599 1.80 -2.11 -33.00
C ARG A 599 0.51 -2.80 -32.57
N PHE A 600 -0.50 -2.02 -32.17
CA PHE A 600 -1.78 -2.52 -31.69
C PHE A 600 -2.77 -2.83 -32.84
N GLN A 601 -2.53 -2.34 -34.06
CA GLN A 601 -3.42 -2.48 -35.21
C GLN A 601 -3.95 -3.91 -35.45
N VAL A 602 -3.09 -4.93 -35.32
CA VAL A 602 -3.48 -6.34 -35.54
C VAL A 602 -4.41 -6.88 -34.45
N PHE A 603 -4.41 -6.24 -33.28
CA PHE A 603 -5.20 -6.63 -32.12
C PHE A 603 -6.40 -5.72 -31.89
N ASP A 604 -6.50 -4.59 -32.60
CA ASP A 604 -7.52 -3.57 -32.38
C ASP A 604 -8.93 -4.11 -32.71
N PRO A 605 -9.86 -4.16 -31.74
CA PRO A 605 -11.18 -4.73 -31.95
C PRO A 605 -12.12 -3.83 -32.76
N SER A 606 -11.68 -2.60 -33.09
CA SER A 606 -12.46 -1.62 -33.87
C SER A 606 -12.13 -1.61 -35.37
N GLN A 607 -11.17 -2.43 -35.82
CA GLN A 607 -10.78 -2.58 -37.23
C GLN A 607 -11.73 -3.46 -38.04
#